data_AF-A0A3S1ZNB3-F1
#
_entry.id   AF-A0A3S1ZNB3-F1
#
_cell.length_a   1.000
_cell.length_b   1.000
_cell.length_c   1.000
_cell.angle_alpha   90.00
_cell.angle_beta   90.00
_cell.angle_gamma   90.00
#
_symmetry.space_group_name_H-M   'P 1'
#
loop_
_entity.id
_entity.type
_entity.pdbx_description
1 polymer ?
#
loop_
_entity_poly.entity_id
_entity_poly.type
_entity_poly.pdbx_seq_one_letter_code
_entity_poly.pdbx_strand_id
1 'polypeptide(L)'
;LALARRKHPMGPNSLDALCRRYGIDNTRRTKHGALLDSELLAEVYIELIGGKQAALVLDSATAPARGNENVRQIEIVISQRPAPLPPRLTEAERGAHAGMVATLGEKALWLKVVGN
;
A
#
# COMPACT_ATOMS: atom_id res chain seq x y z
N LEU A 1 -17.08 -1.64 -18.45
CA LEU A 1 -17.31 -0.78 -17.25
C LEU A 1 -17.96 -1.51 -16.05
N ALA A 2 -17.92 -2.85 -15.97
CA ALA A 2 -18.46 -3.57 -14.81
C ALA A 2 -17.68 -3.27 -13.51
N LEU A 3 -16.36 -3.09 -13.61
CA LEU A 3 -15.51 -2.74 -12.46
C LEU A 3 -15.89 -1.38 -11.86
N ALA A 4 -16.05 -0.35 -12.69
CA ALA A 4 -16.46 0.98 -12.26
C ALA A 4 -17.85 0.98 -11.59
N ARG A 5 -18.82 0.24 -12.16
CA ARG A 5 -20.17 0.09 -11.58
C ARG A 5 -20.19 -0.58 -10.20
N ARG A 6 -19.29 -1.53 -9.96
CA ARG A 6 -19.14 -2.18 -8.66
C ARG A 6 -18.50 -1.25 -7.62
N LYS A 7 -17.52 -0.44 -8.03
CA LYS A 7 -16.80 0.51 -7.16
C LYS A 7 -17.61 1.76 -6.83
N HIS A 8 -18.36 2.28 -7.80
CA HIS A 8 -19.18 3.49 -7.68
C HIS A 8 -20.64 3.20 -8.03
N PRO A 9 -21.38 2.53 -7.13
CA PRO A 9 -22.82 2.33 -7.33
C PRO A 9 -23.52 3.69 -7.36
N MET A 10 -24.56 3.81 -8.19
CA MET A 10 -25.37 5.04 -8.37
C MET A 10 -24.68 6.24 -9.04
N GLY A 11 -23.40 6.14 -9.43
CA GLY A 11 -22.67 7.20 -10.11
C GLY A 11 -22.60 7.07 -11.64
N PRO A 12 -22.34 8.19 -12.36
CA PRO A 12 -21.98 8.12 -13.77
C PRO A 12 -20.65 7.37 -13.93
N ASN A 13 -20.66 6.33 -14.76
CA ASN A 13 -19.51 5.46 -15.01
C ASN A 13 -18.91 5.68 -16.41
N SER A 14 -19.12 6.86 -17.01
CA SER A 14 -18.44 7.25 -18.26
C SER A 14 -16.96 7.56 -18.01
N LEU A 15 -16.14 7.45 -19.06
CA LEU A 15 -14.71 7.76 -18.97
C LEU A 15 -14.46 9.18 -18.44
N ASP A 16 -15.17 10.18 -18.98
CA ASP A 16 -15.03 11.58 -18.53
C ASP A 16 -15.41 11.78 -17.06
N ALA A 17 -16.43 11.05 -16.58
CA ALA A 17 -16.83 11.13 -15.18
C ALA A 17 -15.79 10.50 -14.25
N LEU A 18 -15.14 9.41 -14.69
CA LEU A 18 -14.07 8.76 -13.95
C LEU A 18 -12.80 9.61 -13.96
N CYS A 19 -12.41 10.22 -15.08
CA CYS A 19 -11.27 11.12 -15.14
C CYS A 19 -11.41 12.29 -14.15
N ARG A 20 -12.59 12.93 -14.11
CA ARG A 20 -12.88 14.00 -13.13
C ARG A 20 -12.82 13.52 -11.68
N ARG A 21 -13.35 12.32 -11.40
CA ARG A 21 -13.36 11.74 -10.04
C ARG A 21 -11.95 11.44 -9.53
N TYR A 22 -11.08 10.98 -10.41
CA TYR A 22 -9.71 10.59 -10.08
C TYR A 22 -8.67 11.68 -10.32
N GLY A 23 -9.09 12.90 -10.71
CA GLY A 23 -8.17 14.01 -10.98
C GLY A 23 -7.25 13.78 -12.18
N ILE A 24 -7.66 12.95 -13.13
CA ILE A 24 -6.92 12.67 -14.36
C ILE A 24 -7.23 13.77 -15.38
N ASP A 25 -6.19 14.40 -15.92
CA ASP A 25 -6.33 15.47 -16.91
C ASP A 25 -6.82 14.91 -18.25
N ASN A 26 -8.01 15.33 -18.66
CA ASN A 26 -8.60 15.00 -19.96
C ASN A 26 -8.69 16.21 -20.90
N THR A 27 -8.02 17.33 -20.60
CA THR A 27 -8.06 18.56 -21.42
C THR A 27 -7.52 18.36 -22.84
N ARG A 28 -6.57 17.45 -23.03
CA ARG A 28 -6.00 17.08 -24.32
C ARG A 28 -6.97 16.28 -25.20
N ARG A 29 -8.12 15.86 -24.65
CA ARG A 29 -9.18 15.11 -25.33
C ARG A 29 -10.11 16.03 -26.11
N THR A 30 -9.58 16.68 -27.14
CA THR A 30 -10.38 17.55 -28.05
C THR A 30 -11.21 16.74 -29.05
N LYS A 31 -10.73 15.56 -29.46
CA LYS A 31 -11.47 14.56 -30.25
C LYS A 31 -11.33 13.19 -29.60
N HIS A 32 -12.35 12.35 -29.77
CA HIS A 32 -12.35 10.97 -29.28
C HIS A 32 -11.39 10.14 -30.15
N GLY A 33 -10.17 9.94 -29.66
CA GLY A 33 -9.15 9.12 -30.31
C GLY A 33 -8.95 7.83 -29.55
N ALA A 34 -8.99 6.69 -30.22
CA ALA A 34 -8.86 5.38 -29.57
C ALA A 34 -7.55 5.23 -28.78
N LEU A 35 -6.46 5.83 -29.27
CA LEU A 35 -5.17 5.84 -28.58
C LEU A 35 -5.24 6.60 -27.25
N LEU A 36 -5.69 7.85 -27.29
CA LEU A 36 -5.82 8.70 -26.12
C LEU A 36 -6.82 8.13 -25.10
N ASP A 37 -7.94 7.58 -25.58
CA ASP A 37 -8.93 6.95 -24.72
C ASP A 37 -8.38 5.68 -24.06
N SER A 38 -7.48 4.94 -24.72
CA SER A 38 -6.80 3.78 -24.13
C SER A 38 -5.81 4.19 -23.04
N GLU A 39 -5.08 5.29 -23.23
CA GLU A 39 -4.17 5.87 -22.23
C GLU A 39 -4.95 6.34 -20.98
N LEU A 40 -6.01 7.13 -21.18
CA LEU A 40 -6.87 7.60 -20.09
C LEU A 40 -7.53 6.43 -19.35
N LEU A 41 -7.96 5.39 -20.07
CA LEU A 41 -8.52 4.18 -19.47
C LEU A 41 -7.50 3.42 -18.63
N ALA A 42 -6.23 3.37 -19.05
CA ALA A 42 -5.18 2.73 -18.28
C ALA A 42 -4.96 3.44 -16.94
N GLU A 43 -4.92 4.77 -16.95
CA GLU A 43 -4.80 5.57 -15.72
C GLU A 43 -6.01 5.38 -14.80
N VAL A 44 -7.23 5.47 -15.34
CA VAL A 44 -8.47 5.23 -14.58
C VAL A 44 -8.52 3.81 -14.02
N TYR A 45 -8.01 2.82 -14.76
CA TYR A 45 -7.98 1.44 -14.31
C TYR A 45 -7.08 1.25 -13.08
N ILE A 46 -5.90 1.87 -13.06
CA ILE A 46 -4.99 1.85 -11.92
C ILE A 46 -5.68 2.43 -10.67
N GLU A 47 -6.37 3.55 -10.82
CA GLU A 47 -7.11 4.17 -9.72
C GLU A 47 -8.29 3.31 -9.24
N LEU A 48 -8.95 2.57 -10.15
CA LEU A 48 -10.05 1.66 -9.80
C LEU A 48 -9.60 0.43 -8.98
N ILE A 49 -8.40 -0.09 -9.22
CA ILE A 49 -7.91 -1.29 -8.53
C ILE A 49 -7.25 -1.01 -7.17
N GLY A 50 -7.02 0.25 -6.83
CA GLY A 50 -6.42 0.61 -5.53
C GLY A 50 -5.44 1.78 -5.56
N GLY A 51 -5.28 2.46 -6.69
CA GLY A 51 -4.37 3.59 -6.84
C GLY A 51 -2.92 3.18 -7.09
N LYS A 52 -2.08 4.19 -7.32
CA LYS A 52 -0.63 4.03 -7.58
C LYS A 52 0.18 3.57 -6.35
N GLN A 53 -0.43 3.60 -5.16
CA GLN A 53 0.19 3.17 -3.91
C GLN A 53 -0.63 2.06 -3.26
N ALA A 54 0.04 1.02 -2.77
CA ALA A 54 -0.61 -0.02 -1.99
C ALA A 54 -1.19 0.60 -0.71
N ALA A 55 -2.49 0.42 -0.47
CA ALA A 55 -3.11 0.81 0.79
C ALA A 55 -2.41 0.09 1.94
N LEU A 56 -1.95 0.83 2.95
CA LEU A 56 -1.45 0.27 4.19
C LEU A 56 -2.62 -0.30 4.99
N VAL A 57 -2.92 -1.58 4.80
CA VAL A 57 -3.93 -2.29 5.59
C VAL A 57 -3.30 -2.67 6.93
N LEU A 58 -3.56 -1.87 7.96
CA LEU A 58 -3.19 -2.18 9.34
C LEU A 58 -4.33 -2.97 10.00
N ASP A 59 -4.56 -4.20 9.53
CA ASP A 59 -5.53 -5.09 10.18
C ASP A 59 -4.83 -5.76 11.37
N SER A 60 -5.22 -5.39 12.58
CA SER A 60 -4.86 -6.14 13.78
C SER A 60 -5.66 -7.43 13.72
N ALA A 61 -5.02 -8.51 13.30
CA ALA A 61 -5.64 -9.83 13.16
C ALA A 61 -6.21 -10.34 14.50
N THR A 62 -7.45 -9.96 14.82
CA THR A 62 -8.25 -10.53 15.92
C THR A 62 -9.72 -10.74 15.54
N ALA A 63 -10.03 -10.95 14.27
CA ALA A 63 -11.33 -11.52 13.87
C ALA A 63 -11.22 -12.37 12.60
N PRO A 64 -11.94 -13.50 12.51
CA PRO A 64 -12.07 -14.22 11.25
C PRO A 64 -12.96 -13.38 10.33
N ALA A 65 -12.37 -12.83 9.28
CA ALA A 65 -13.07 -12.05 8.28
C ALA A 65 -14.11 -12.92 7.55
N ARG A 66 -15.39 -12.81 7.95
CA ARG A 66 -16.52 -13.13 7.07
C ARG A 66 -16.80 -11.91 6.21
N GLY A 67 -16.32 -11.94 4.96
CA GLY A 67 -16.85 -11.10 3.90
C GLY A 67 -15.80 -10.42 3.03
N ASN A 68 -15.34 -11.13 1.99
CA ASN A 68 -15.27 -10.63 0.60
C ASN A 68 -14.86 -11.80 -0.33
N GLU A 69 -15.79 -12.32 -1.13
CA GLU A 69 -15.63 -13.54 -1.94
C GLU A 69 -14.67 -13.37 -3.15
N ASN A 70 -13.99 -12.23 -3.30
CA ASN A 70 -13.11 -11.96 -4.44
C ASN A 70 -11.62 -11.74 -4.10
N VAL A 71 -11.21 -11.95 -2.85
CA VAL A 71 -9.78 -12.01 -2.53
C VAL A 71 -9.38 -13.48 -2.56
N ARG A 72 -8.63 -13.88 -3.59
CA ARG A 72 -7.93 -15.17 -3.56
C ARG A 72 -7.03 -15.15 -2.33
N GLN A 73 -7.43 -15.90 -1.30
CA GLN A 73 -6.61 -16.10 -0.11
C GLN A 73 -5.44 -16.98 -0.54
N ILE A 74 -4.38 -16.35 -1.01
CA ILE A 74 -3.13 -17.05 -1.33
C ILE A 74 -2.52 -17.39 0.03
N GLU A 75 -2.47 -18.67 0.34
CA GLU A 75 -1.75 -19.17 1.50
C GLU A 75 -0.25 -18.99 1.24
N ILE A 76 0.32 -17.89 1.72
CA ILE A 76 1.75 -17.60 1.60
C ILE A 76 2.47 -18.38 2.71
N VAL A 77 3.01 -19.55 2.38
CA VAL A 77 3.86 -20.31 3.28
C VAL A 77 5.28 -19.72 3.24
N ILE A 78 5.62 -18.91 4.25
CA ILE A 78 6.96 -18.34 4.39
C ILE A 78 7.87 -19.41 5.01
N SER A 79 8.72 -20.05 4.20
CA SER A 79 9.74 -20.98 4.70
C SER A 79 10.81 -20.23 5.50
N GLN A 80 11.23 -20.78 6.65
CA GLN A 80 12.40 -20.26 7.35
C GLN A 80 13.66 -20.39 6.49
N ARG A 81 14.53 -19.38 6.59
CA ARG A 81 15.81 -19.41 5.86
C ARG A 81 16.71 -20.51 6.45
N PRO A 82 17.37 -21.33 5.63
CA PRO A 82 18.26 -22.39 6.11
C PRO A 82 19.44 -21.87 6.96
N ALA A 83 19.91 -20.65 6.68
CA ALA A 83 20.98 -19.99 7.41
C ALA A 83 20.56 -18.57 7.80
N PRO A 84 20.79 -18.11 9.05
CA PRO A 84 20.48 -16.75 9.46
C PRO A 84 21.29 -15.71 8.67
N LEU A 85 20.69 -14.54 8.46
CA LEU A 85 21.40 -13.41 7.88
C LEU A 85 22.47 -12.88 8.84
N PRO A 86 23.62 -12.39 8.34
CA PRO A 86 24.56 -11.68 9.19
C PRO A 86 23.89 -10.43 9.79
N PRO A 87 24.29 -10.02 11.01
CA PRO A 87 23.82 -8.78 11.61
C PRO A 87 24.10 -7.59 10.70
N ARG A 88 23.10 -6.73 10.51
CA ARG A 88 23.26 -5.48 9.74
C ARG A 88 23.97 -4.39 10.52
N LEU A 89 24.05 -4.51 11.84
CA LEU A 89 24.70 -3.53 12.72
C LEU A 89 26.13 -3.95 13.04
N THR A 90 27.04 -3.02 12.81
CA THR A 90 28.41 -3.05 13.33
C THR A 90 28.45 -2.79 14.83
N GLU A 91 29.56 -3.14 15.48
CA GLU A 91 29.78 -2.82 16.91
C GLU A 91 29.88 -1.30 17.14
N ALA A 92 30.47 -0.58 16.19
CA ALA A 92 30.56 0.88 16.23
C ALA A 92 29.16 1.53 16.26
N GLU A 93 28.24 1.05 15.43
CA GLU A 93 26.85 1.55 15.39
C GLU A 93 26.09 1.22 16.68
N ARG A 94 26.33 0.05 17.29
CA ARG A 94 25.77 -0.29 18.61
C ARG A 94 26.25 0.67 19.69
N GLY A 95 27.55 0.98 19.71
CA GLY A 95 28.14 1.93 20.66
C GLY A 95 27.60 3.35 20.48
N ALA A 96 27.52 3.83 19.23
CA ALA A 96 26.94 5.13 18.91
C ALA A 96 25.46 5.23 19.33
N HIS A 97 24.69 4.17 19.07
CA HIS A 97 23.30 4.07 19.50
C HIS A 97 23.17 4.08 21.03
N ALA A 98 24.00 3.33 21.76
CA ALA A 98 24.00 3.32 23.22
C ALA A 98 24.31 4.71 23.80
N GLY A 99 25.29 5.42 23.23
CA GLY A 99 25.62 6.79 23.60
C GLY A 99 24.45 7.76 23.36
N MET A 100 23.77 7.63 22.22
CA MET A 100 22.54 8.40 21.93
C MET A 100 21.44 8.09 22.96
N VAL A 101 21.19 6.82 23.27
CA VAL A 101 20.16 6.41 24.25
C VAL A 101 20.44 7.00 25.64
N ALA A 102 21.70 7.11 26.05
CA ALA A 102 22.05 7.73 27.33
C ALA A 102 21.60 9.20 27.44
N THR A 103 21.46 9.91 26.32
CA THR A 103 20.98 11.31 26.30
C THR A 103 19.45 11.45 26.45
N LEU A 104 18.69 10.38 26.26
CA LEU A 104 17.22 10.39 26.27
C LEU A 104 16.60 10.32 27.69
N GLY A 105 17.42 10.18 28.73
CA GLY A 105 17.02 10.20 30.14
C GLY A 105 16.48 8.86 30.67
N GLU A 106 16.24 8.79 31.99
CA GLU A 106 15.92 7.56 32.72
C GLU A 106 14.59 6.89 32.34
N LYS A 107 13.66 7.64 31.74
CA LYS A 107 12.35 7.13 31.32
C LYS A 107 12.33 6.61 29.88
N ALA A 108 13.48 6.61 29.19
CA ALA A 108 13.56 6.16 27.81
C ALA A 108 13.13 4.70 27.67
N LEU A 109 12.16 4.44 26.79
CA LEU A 109 11.65 3.08 26.52
C LEU A 109 12.75 2.14 25.99
N TRP A 110 13.76 2.69 25.31
CA TRP A 110 14.92 1.96 24.84
C TRP A 110 15.67 1.20 25.95
N LEU A 111 15.71 1.73 27.17
CA LEU A 111 16.35 1.06 28.31
C LEU A 111 15.62 -0.22 28.73
N LYS A 112 14.33 -0.35 28.42
CA LYS A 112 13.52 -1.54 28.74
C LYS A 112 13.70 -2.68 27.74
N VAL A 113 14.18 -2.39 26.53
CA VAL A 113 14.23 -3.34 25.41
C VAL A 113 15.60 -4.02 25.29
N VAL A 114 16.65 -3.52 25.97
CA VAL A 114 18.03 -4.04 25.88
C VAL A 114 18.21 -5.44 26.49
N GLY A 115 17.19 -5.98 27.19
CA GLY A 115 17.24 -7.32 27.79
C GLY A 115 16.11 -8.24 27.33
N ASN A 116 16.22 -8.79 26.11
CA ASN A 116 15.67 -10.10 25.74
C ASN A 116 16.36 -10.65 24.49
#